data_AF-A0A6G3MHL2-F1
#
_entry.id   AF-A0A6G3MHL2-F1
#
_cell.length_a   1.000
_cell.length_b   1.000
_cell.length_c   1.000
_cell.angle_alpha   90.00
_cell.angle_beta   90.00
_cell.angle_gamma   90.00
#
_symmetry.space_group_name_H-M   'P 1'
#
loop_
_entity.id
_entity.type
_entity.pdbx_description
1 polymer ?
#
loop_
_entity_poly.entity_id
_entity_poly.type
_entity_poly.pdbx_seq_one_letter_code
_entity_poly.pdbx_strand_id
1 'polypeptide(L)'
;ASNNLKDQLGGDIGMPSTEIVKQEEKIPTSPLEKYSQNNSNEQVGKPIESLPSVGCEQNFNTHETPCCDIESKEYTAKFSSYESSTQVSNYESTDIFSNGQLIKTILVKGDENESRVQHGQMCRIHIKCMISETKLIIDNQEIWIVVGDGDVVVGVEICVQMMYLGEEVKLEVSPKYAYDDISWKINDTEIEGYTHLTYFIQLIEIRDFPNHSNENNDWIYKMCVDKKKLGNSHFQTKNYNAAILCYTHCLDRLPSSDKFDTLRKDAQNNLGYCKMMIKEYNNAILYLTSVIRAEPNNLK
;
A
#
# COMPACT_ATOMS: atom_id res chain seq x y z
N ALA A 1 -41.30 4.81 -74.12
CA ALA A 1 -42.58 4.22 -74.57
C ALA A 1 -42.99 3.20 -73.51
N SER A 2 -43.81 3.55 -72.52
CA SER A 2 -45.27 3.75 -72.56
C SER A 2 -46.07 2.46 -72.76
N ASN A 3 -46.76 2.10 -71.68
CA ASN A 3 -48.16 1.61 -71.59
C ASN A 3 -48.51 0.10 -71.66
N ASN A 4 -48.94 -0.38 -70.49
CA ASN A 4 -50.28 -0.91 -70.13
C ASN A 4 -50.81 -2.28 -70.58
N LEU A 5 -51.69 -2.77 -69.68
CA LEU A 5 -52.73 -3.82 -69.72
C LEU A 5 -52.29 -5.20 -69.19
N LYS A 6 -52.63 -5.60 -67.96
CA LYS A 6 -53.94 -5.90 -67.29
C LYS A 6 -54.62 -7.19 -67.77
N ASP A 7 -54.90 -8.03 -66.75
CA ASP A 7 -55.98 -9.01 -66.61
C ASP A 7 -55.84 -10.30 -67.46
N GLN A 8 -56.02 -11.54 -66.98
CA GLN A 8 -56.99 -12.04 -66.00
C GLN A 8 -56.73 -13.55 -65.67
N LEU A 9 -57.15 -13.98 -64.45
CA LEU A 9 -57.57 -15.35 -64.00
C LEU A 9 -56.44 -16.40 -63.82
N GLY A 10 -56.30 -17.13 -62.71
CA GLY A 10 -57.13 -17.42 -61.54
C GLY A 10 -56.73 -18.83 -61.08
N GLY A 11 -56.36 -19.03 -59.81
CA GLY A 11 -55.83 -20.32 -59.36
C GLY A 11 -55.39 -20.28 -57.90
N ASP A 12 -56.38 -20.36 -57.02
CA ASP A 12 -56.27 -20.47 -55.57
C ASP A 12 -55.79 -21.87 -55.19
N ILE A 13 -54.58 -21.99 -54.61
CA ILE A 13 -54.14 -23.19 -53.88
C ILE A 13 -53.32 -22.70 -52.68
N GLY A 14 -53.94 -22.78 -51.50
CA GLY A 14 -53.33 -22.42 -50.23
C GLY A 14 -52.05 -23.22 -49.93
N MET A 15 -51.00 -22.48 -49.59
CA MET A 15 -49.79 -23.04 -48.99
C MET A 15 -49.86 -22.99 -47.46
N PRO A 16 -49.28 -23.99 -46.78
CA PRO A 16 -49.43 -24.19 -45.34
C PRO A 16 -48.58 -23.19 -44.53
N SER A 17 -49.11 -22.84 -43.37
CA SER A 17 -48.49 -22.03 -42.33
C SER A 17 -47.18 -22.66 -41.85
N THR A 18 -46.04 -22.06 -42.19
CA THR A 18 -44.75 -22.35 -41.52
C THR A 18 -44.64 -21.50 -40.26
N GLU A 19 -44.81 -22.14 -39.11
CA GLU A 19 -44.43 -21.60 -37.80
C GLU A 19 -42.92 -21.36 -37.77
N ILE A 20 -42.52 -20.10 -37.54
CA ILE A 20 -41.13 -19.75 -37.23
C ILE A 20 -40.89 -20.13 -35.76
N VAL A 21 -40.30 -21.30 -35.55
CA VAL A 21 -39.74 -21.70 -34.25
C VAL A 21 -38.53 -20.79 -33.98
N LYS A 22 -38.68 -19.82 -33.07
CA LYS A 22 -37.53 -19.14 -32.45
C LYS A 22 -36.83 -20.15 -31.55
N GLN A 23 -35.70 -20.70 -31.99
CA GLN A 23 -34.75 -21.34 -31.09
C GLN A 23 -33.98 -20.23 -30.37
N GLU A 24 -34.36 -19.97 -29.11
CA GLU A 24 -33.50 -19.23 -28.17
C GLU A 24 -32.34 -20.16 -27.78
N GLU A 25 -31.14 -19.87 -28.28
CA GLU A 25 -29.91 -20.47 -27.76
C GLU A 25 -29.71 -20.00 -26.31
N LYS A 26 -29.86 -20.94 -25.38
CA LYS A 26 -29.56 -20.75 -23.95
C LYS A 26 -28.07 -20.49 -23.77
N ILE A 27 -27.73 -19.27 -23.40
CA ILE A 27 -26.46 -18.92 -22.77
C ILE A 27 -26.38 -19.69 -21.44
N PRO A 28 -25.31 -20.47 -21.15
CA PRO A 28 -25.22 -21.21 -19.90
C PRO A 28 -25.18 -20.25 -18.70
N THR A 29 -26.11 -20.45 -17.78
CA THR A 29 -26.26 -19.67 -16.55
C THR A 29 -25.01 -19.78 -15.68
N SER A 30 -24.57 -18.63 -15.16
CA SER A 30 -23.40 -18.53 -14.29
C SER A 30 -23.64 -19.25 -12.95
N PRO A 31 -22.59 -19.66 -12.22
CA PRO A 31 -22.72 -20.39 -10.95
C PRO A 31 -23.44 -19.65 -9.79
N LEU A 32 -23.98 -18.45 -10.02
CA LEU A 32 -24.60 -17.61 -8.99
C LEU A 32 -26.02 -18.03 -8.58
N GLU A 33 -26.72 -18.86 -9.35
CA GLU A 33 -28.13 -19.20 -9.06
C GLU A 33 -28.33 -20.34 -8.03
N LYS A 34 -27.28 -21.08 -7.65
CA LYS A 34 -27.42 -22.17 -6.66
C LYS A 34 -27.39 -21.73 -5.20
N TYR A 35 -27.02 -20.48 -4.91
CA TYR A 35 -26.99 -19.97 -3.54
C TYR A 35 -28.34 -19.44 -3.03
N SER A 36 -29.34 -19.27 -3.90
CA SER A 36 -30.55 -18.52 -3.54
C SER A 36 -31.79 -19.36 -3.17
N GLN A 37 -31.69 -20.69 -3.02
CA GLN A 37 -32.86 -21.53 -2.72
C GLN A 37 -32.85 -22.29 -1.39
N ASN A 38 -31.82 -22.17 -0.55
CA ASN A 38 -31.85 -22.74 0.80
C ASN A 38 -31.37 -21.71 1.82
N ASN A 39 -32.24 -20.79 2.23
CA ASN A 39 -32.25 -20.14 3.55
C ASN A 39 -33.38 -19.10 3.64
N SER A 40 -34.62 -19.56 3.74
CA SER A 40 -35.69 -18.78 4.37
C SER A 40 -35.54 -18.93 5.89
N ASN A 41 -34.55 -18.25 6.45
CA ASN A 41 -34.46 -17.86 7.85
C ASN A 41 -33.57 -16.63 7.92
N GLU A 42 -34.19 -15.48 8.19
CA GLU A 42 -33.54 -14.20 8.40
C GLU A 42 -32.54 -14.30 9.54
N GLN A 43 -31.25 -14.27 9.20
CA GLN A 43 -30.30 -13.41 9.87
C GLN A 43 -29.50 -12.72 8.77
N VAL A 44 -29.87 -11.47 8.49
CA VAL A 44 -29.01 -10.53 7.77
C VAL A 44 -27.70 -10.50 8.57
N GLY A 45 -26.67 -11.17 8.05
CA GLY A 45 -25.35 -11.19 8.66
C GLY A 45 -24.90 -9.74 8.87
N LYS A 46 -24.62 -9.38 10.12
CA LYS A 46 -23.99 -8.10 10.42
C LYS A 46 -22.72 -7.95 9.57
N PRO A 47 -22.38 -6.75 9.08
CA PRO A 47 -21.09 -6.51 8.44
C PRO A 47 -19.97 -7.06 9.33
N ILE A 48 -18.95 -7.69 8.73
CA ILE A 48 -17.76 -8.13 9.46
C ILE A 48 -17.02 -6.87 9.91
N GLU A 49 -17.43 -6.33 11.04
CA GLU A 49 -16.72 -5.28 11.75
C GLU A 49 -15.44 -5.90 12.31
N SER A 50 -14.31 -5.47 11.76
CA SER A 50 -12.92 -5.68 12.19
C SER A 50 -12.15 -6.87 11.60
N LEU A 51 -11.09 -6.52 10.87
CA LEU A 51 -9.87 -7.31 10.78
C LEU A 51 -9.33 -7.55 12.21
N PRO A 52 -8.63 -8.67 12.49
CA PRO A 52 -8.15 -8.99 13.83
C PRO A 52 -7.42 -7.78 14.46
N SER A 53 -7.87 -7.38 15.65
CA SER A 53 -7.32 -6.26 16.42
C SER A 53 -5.97 -6.64 17.04
N VAL A 54 -4.93 -6.66 16.23
CA VAL A 54 -3.59 -6.34 16.73
C VAL A 54 -3.55 -4.82 16.82
N GLY A 55 -3.10 -4.20 17.92
CA GLY A 55 -3.10 -2.74 18.07
C GLY A 55 -2.48 -2.01 16.88
N CYS A 56 -2.80 -0.72 16.72
CA CYS A 56 -2.35 0.14 15.60
C CYS A 56 -0.84 0.45 15.67
N GLU A 57 0.00 -0.57 15.66
CA GLU A 57 1.45 -0.43 15.82
C GLU A 57 2.12 -0.44 14.45
N GLN A 58 2.88 0.61 14.15
CA GLN A 58 3.87 0.58 13.09
C GLN A 58 5.20 0.12 13.69
N ASN A 59 5.52 -1.15 13.48
CA ASN A 59 6.87 -1.67 13.71
C ASN A 59 7.69 -1.37 12.45
N PHE A 60 8.65 -0.47 12.59
CA PHE A 60 9.64 -0.19 11.58
C PHE A 60 10.47 -1.46 11.30
N ASN A 61 10.64 -1.83 10.03
CA ASN A 61 11.27 -3.07 9.61
C ASN A 61 12.74 -3.15 10.05
N THR A 62 13.08 -4.01 11.01
CA THR A 62 14.47 -4.36 11.37
C THR A 62 14.93 -5.62 10.62
N HIS A 63 14.56 -5.79 9.35
CA HIS A 63 15.00 -6.97 8.61
C HIS A 63 16.51 -6.96 8.47
N GLU A 64 17.15 -7.93 9.11
CA GLU A 64 18.47 -8.41 8.73
C GLU A 64 18.47 -8.63 7.20
N THR A 65 19.47 -8.07 6.56
CA THR A 65 19.85 -8.34 5.17
C THR A 65 19.96 -9.85 4.93
N PRO A 66 20.01 -10.31 3.66
CA PRO A 66 20.87 -11.44 3.37
C PRO A 66 22.30 -11.02 3.76
N CYS A 67 22.73 -11.41 4.96
CA CYS A 67 24.06 -11.24 5.54
C CYS A 67 24.50 -9.79 5.80
N CYS A 68 24.33 -9.28 7.04
CA CYS A 68 25.37 -8.74 7.93
C CYS A 68 24.78 -7.93 9.11
N ASP A 69 25.26 -8.22 10.32
CA ASP A 69 24.97 -7.52 11.58
C ASP A 69 25.92 -6.32 11.77
N ILE A 70 25.41 -5.13 12.11
CA ILE A 70 26.20 -4.03 12.71
C ILE A 70 25.38 -3.25 13.76
N GLU A 71 26.05 -2.88 14.86
CA GLU A 71 25.52 -2.42 16.16
C GLU A 71 25.18 -0.90 16.26
N SER A 72 24.17 -0.59 17.08
CA SER A 72 23.48 0.70 17.26
C SER A 72 24.14 1.77 18.17
N LYS A 73 25.35 1.54 18.72
CA LYS A 73 25.90 2.40 19.80
C LYS A 73 26.63 3.67 19.34
N GLU A 74 27.19 3.69 18.15
CA GLU A 74 28.02 4.81 17.65
C GLU A 74 27.16 6.01 17.24
N TYR A 75 25.91 5.77 16.84
CA TYR A 75 25.01 6.79 16.31
C TYR A 75 24.37 7.67 17.40
N THR A 76 23.99 7.11 18.55
CA THR A 76 23.41 7.88 19.66
C THR A 76 24.34 9.01 20.13
N ALA A 77 25.65 8.75 20.16
CA ALA A 77 26.66 9.73 20.53
C ALA A 77 26.85 10.84 19.48
N LYS A 78 26.87 10.48 18.19
CA LYS A 78 26.94 11.45 17.08
C LYS A 78 25.70 12.36 17.09
N PHE A 79 24.54 11.79 17.40
CA PHE A 79 23.28 12.49 17.38
C PHE A 79 23.11 13.51 18.52
N SER A 80 23.42 13.15 19.77
CA SER A 80 23.35 14.08 20.91
C SER A 80 24.24 15.32 20.71
N SER A 81 25.26 15.23 19.84
CA SER A 81 26.09 16.37 19.47
C SER A 81 25.34 17.43 18.65
N TYR A 82 24.38 17.05 17.79
CA TYR A 82 23.57 17.98 17.01
C TYR A 82 22.53 18.72 17.88
N GLU A 83 21.95 18.05 18.88
CA GLU A 83 21.03 18.69 19.85
C GLU A 83 21.76 19.66 20.80
N SER A 84 23.01 19.36 21.15
CA SER A 84 23.80 20.15 22.11
C SER A 84 24.59 21.30 21.46
N SER A 85 24.76 21.29 20.14
CA SER A 85 25.50 22.34 19.42
C SER A 85 24.65 23.60 19.31
N THR A 86 24.75 24.48 20.30
CA THR A 86 24.35 25.91 20.25
C THR A 86 25.25 26.75 19.32
N GLN A 87 26.12 26.09 18.55
CA GLN A 87 27.01 26.73 17.59
C GLN A 87 26.23 27.02 16.32
N VAL A 88 26.17 28.32 15.96
CA VAL A 88 25.66 28.87 14.71
C VAL A 88 26.33 28.16 13.54
N SER A 89 25.76 27.04 13.15
CA SER A 89 26.15 26.25 12.00
C SER A 89 25.27 26.74 10.86
N ASN A 90 25.90 27.24 9.81
CA ASN A 90 25.22 27.76 8.63
C ASN A 90 24.74 26.58 7.78
N TYR A 91 23.88 25.73 8.35
CA TYR A 91 23.31 24.59 7.64
C TYR A 91 22.43 25.07 6.50
N GLU A 92 22.47 24.33 5.40
CA GLU A 92 21.64 24.61 4.24
C GLU A 92 20.23 24.05 4.50
N SER A 93 19.28 24.94 4.75
CA SER A 93 17.87 24.62 4.93
C SER A 93 17.07 24.96 3.67
N THR A 94 16.25 24.02 3.24
CA THR A 94 15.34 24.16 2.09
C THR A 94 13.91 23.85 2.52
N ASP A 95 13.01 24.79 2.30
CA ASP A 95 11.57 24.56 2.36
C ASP A 95 11.09 23.95 1.04
N ILE A 96 10.80 22.65 1.06
CA ILE A 96 10.59 21.84 -0.14
C ILE A 96 9.42 22.36 -0.99
N PHE A 97 8.40 22.93 -0.35
CA PHE A 97 7.20 23.43 -1.03
C PHE A 97 7.00 24.94 -0.88
N SER A 98 7.96 25.66 -0.29
CA SER A 98 7.87 27.11 -0.04
C SER A 98 6.60 27.52 0.74
N ASN A 99 6.17 26.68 1.68
CA ASN A 99 4.98 26.88 2.51
C ASN A 99 5.24 26.71 4.02
N GLY A 100 6.48 26.47 4.42
CA GLY A 100 6.93 26.28 5.79
C GLY A 100 6.51 24.96 6.43
N GLN A 101 5.99 24.01 5.64
CA GLN A 101 5.37 22.79 6.17
C GLN A 101 6.24 21.54 6.07
N LEU A 102 7.30 21.59 5.27
CA LEU A 102 8.28 20.51 5.12
C LEU A 102 9.67 21.10 4.87
N ILE A 103 10.49 21.18 5.92
CA ILE A 103 11.79 21.86 5.88
C ILE A 103 12.90 20.84 6.04
N LYS A 104 13.73 20.69 5.01
CA LYS A 104 14.92 19.83 5.01
C LYS A 104 16.14 20.67 5.33
N THR A 105 16.91 20.27 6.33
CA THR A 105 18.19 20.90 6.70
C THR A 105 19.31 19.88 6.58
N ILE A 106 20.29 20.16 5.71
CA ILE A 106 21.42 19.26 5.45
C ILE A 106 22.44 19.41 6.58
N LEU A 107 22.67 18.34 7.34
CA LEU A 107 23.64 18.26 8.43
C LEU A 107 24.99 17.77 7.93
N VAL A 108 24.97 16.78 7.04
CA VAL A 108 26.15 16.24 6.33
C VAL A 108 25.78 16.07 4.86
N LYS A 109 26.60 16.62 3.95
CA LYS A 109 26.39 16.45 2.51
C LYS A 109 26.69 15.01 2.08
N GLY A 110 25.83 14.46 1.22
CA GLY A 110 26.07 13.18 0.57
C GLY A 110 27.00 13.30 -0.65
N ASP A 111 27.21 12.18 -1.35
CA ASP A 111 27.99 12.13 -2.58
C ASP A 111 27.17 12.63 -3.78
N GLU A 112 27.43 13.87 -4.20
CA GLU A 112 26.74 14.50 -5.34
C GLU A 112 27.16 13.91 -6.71
N ASN A 113 28.18 13.03 -6.76
CA ASN A 113 28.53 12.30 -7.99
C ASN A 113 27.61 11.10 -8.23
N GLU A 114 26.91 10.62 -7.19
CA GLU A 114 25.92 9.56 -7.29
C GLU A 114 24.55 10.13 -7.66
N SER A 115 23.72 9.31 -8.31
CA SER A 115 22.34 9.71 -8.57
C SER A 115 21.55 9.75 -7.27
N ARG A 116 20.66 10.74 -7.14
CA ARG A 116 19.63 10.72 -6.09
C ARG A 116 18.75 9.49 -6.21
N VAL A 117 18.08 9.17 -5.11
CA VAL A 117 17.11 8.07 -5.02
C VAL A 117 16.00 8.23 -6.06
N GLN A 118 15.70 7.16 -6.78
CA GLN A 118 14.62 7.10 -7.77
C GLN A 118 13.39 6.36 -7.22
N HIS A 119 12.22 6.66 -7.78
CA HIS A 119 10.97 5.97 -7.45
C HIS A 119 11.08 4.46 -7.75
N GLY A 120 10.62 3.62 -6.84
CA GLY A 120 10.67 2.16 -6.92
C GLY A 120 11.99 1.56 -6.43
N GLN A 121 13.02 2.38 -6.17
CA GLN A 121 14.27 1.89 -5.56
C GLN A 121 14.08 1.61 -4.08
N MET A 122 14.86 0.66 -3.61
CA MET A 122 14.94 0.25 -2.22
C MET A 122 16.07 0.99 -1.53
N CYS A 123 15.78 1.62 -0.40
CA CYS A 123 16.74 2.42 0.35
C CYS A 123 16.88 1.89 1.77
N ARG A 124 18.11 1.81 2.27
CA ARG A 124 18.37 1.65 3.69
C ARG A 124 18.62 3.01 4.29
N ILE A 125 17.80 3.36 5.28
CA ILE A 125 17.93 4.61 6.00
C ILE A 125 18.08 4.33 7.48
N HIS A 126 18.84 5.18 8.14
CA HIS A 126 18.80 5.29 9.59
C HIS A 126 17.91 6.45 9.98
N ILE A 127 17.00 6.22 10.94
CA ILE A 127 15.94 7.17 11.28
C ILE A 127 15.79 7.34 12.79
N LYS A 128 15.72 8.60 13.22
CA LYS A 128 15.28 9.05 14.54
C LYS A 128 14.06 9.95 14.37
N CYS A 129 13.08 9.86 15.26
CA CYS A 129 11.89 10.70 15.23
C CYS A 129 11.56 11.25 16.61
N MET A 130 11.22 12.54 16.66
CA MET A 130 10.84 13.23 17.89
C MET A 130 9.56 14.05 17.68
N ILE A 131 8.75 14.17 18.74
CA ILE A 131 7.66 15.14 18.84
C ILE A 131 8.21 16.42 19.48
N SER A 132 8.01 17.55 18.81
CA SER A 132 8.39 18.89 19.31
C SER A 132 9.83 18.94 19.86
N GLU A 133 10.76 18.23 19.21
CA GLU A 133 12.17 18.09 19.59
C GLU A 133 12.45 17.64 21.03
N THR A 134 11.45 17.11 21.73
CA THR A 134 11.52 16.87 23.19
C THR A 134 11.15 15.45 23.58
N LYS A 135 10.21 14.83 22.87
CA LYS A 135 9.79 13.45 23.13
C LYS A 135 10.27 12.54 22.02
N LEU A 136 11.24 11.70 22.34
CA LEU A 136 11.76 10.66 21.46
C LEU A 136 10.69 9.58 21.20
N ILE A 137 10.43 9.29 19.92
CA ILE A 137 9.50 8.24 19.49
C ILE A 137 10.26 7.04 18.90
N ILE A 138 11.17 7.33 17.98
CA ILE A 138 12.03 6.35 17.32
C ILE A 138 13.45 6.73 17.68
N ASP A 139 14.16 5.83 18.35
CA ASP A 139 15.55 6.01 18.71
C ASP A 139 16.44 5.17 17.80
N ASN A 140 17.13 5.85 16.88
CA ASN A 140 18.21 5.31 16.07
C ASN A 140 17.94 3.92 15.46
N GLN A 141 16.93 3.86 14.61
CA GLN A 141 16.53 2.63 13.95
C GLN A 141 16.99 2.60 12.50
N GLU A 142 17.58 1.47 12.06
CA GLU A 142 17.78 1.21 10.64
C GLU A 142 16.54 0.52 10.05
N ILE A 143 16.08 1.03 8.91
CA ILE A 143 14.98 0.43 8.16
C ILE A 143 15.28 0.38 6.68
N TRP A 144 14.64 -0.59 6.04
CA TRP A 144 14.49 -0.64 4.60
C TRP A 144 13.13 -0.10 4.18
N ILE A 145 13.15 0.81 3.20
CA ILE A 145 11.95 1.34 2.56
C ILE A 145 12.05 1.15 1.05
N VAL A 146 10.91 1.08 0.38
CA VAL A 146 10.82 1.24 -1.08
C VAL A 146 10.19 2.59 -1.37
N VAL A 147 10.85 3.43 -2.16
CA VAL A 147 10.36 4.78 -2.44
C VAL A 147 9.15 4.72 -3.37
N GLY A 148 8.06 5.38 -2.96
CA GLY A 148 6.77 5.41 -3.62
C GLY A 148 5.76 4.40 -3.07
N ASP A 149 6.17 3.63 -2.06
CA ASP A 149 5.45 2.46 -1.59
C ASP A 149 4.68 2.73 -0.29
N GLY A 150 4.89 3.91 0.32
CA GLY A 150 4.22 4.32 1.55
C GLY A 150 4.68 3.57 2.80
N ASP A 151 5.95 3.12 2.84
CA ASP A 151 6.51 2.44 4.02
C ASP A 151 6.72 3.36 5.23
N VAL A 152 6.84 4.67 4.96
CA VAL A 152 7.04 5.75 5.92
C VAL A 152 6.09 6.90 5.62
N VAL A 153 5.98 7.87 6.52
CA VAL A 153 5.17 9.07 6.27
C VAL A 153 5.69 9.83 5.04
N VAL A 154 4.76 10.45 4.30
CA VAL A 154 5.05 11.06 3.00
C VAL A 154 6.16 12.10 3.05
N GLY A 155 6.28 12.86 4.14
CA GLY A 155 7.35 13.84 4.32
C GLY A 155 8.73 13.21 4.34
N VAL A 156 8.89 12.06 5.01
CA VAL A 156 10.14 11.30 5.05
C VAL A 156 10.46 10.74 3.66
N GLU A 157 9.47 10.20 2.95
CA GLU A 157 9.67 9.66 1.61
C GLU A 157 10.11 10.73 0.59
N ILE A 158 9.46 11.90 0.60
CA ILE A 158 9.86 13.05 -0.23
C ILE A 158 11.29 13.48 0.11
N CYS A 159 11.64 13.52 1.41
CA CYS A 159 12.97 13.90 1.84
C CYS A 159 14.04 12.93 1.33
N VAL A 160 13.83 11.62 1.50
CA VAL A 160 14.75 10.58 1.02
C VAL A 160 14.93 10.65 -0.49
N GLN A 161 13.88 10.92 -1.25
CA GLN A 161 13.97 11.10 -2.70
C GLN A 161 14.87 12.29 -3.11
N MET A 162 15.01 13.29 -2.23
CA MET A 162 15.85 14.47 -2.43
C MET A 162 17.26 14.32 -1.84
N MET A 163 17.61 13.17 -1.27
CA MET A 163 18.92 12.93 -0.66
C MET A 163 19.91 12.29 -1.63
N TYR A 164 21.19 12.60 -1.44
CA TYR A 164 22.31 11.85 -2.00
C TYR A 164 22.78 10.76 -1.04
N LEU A 165 23.46 9.74 -1.58
CA LEU A 165 24.01 8.66 -0.76
C LEU A 165 24.95 9.22 0.32
N GLY A 166 24.80 8.76 1.56
CA GLY A 166 25.58 9.22 2.71
C GLY A 166 25.10 10.54 3.33
N GLU A 167 24.10 11.21 2.76
CA GLU A 167 23.58 12.47 3.29
C GLU A 167 22.90 12.26 4.65
N GLU A 168 23.10 13.20 5.59
CA GLU A 168 22.42 13.26 6.88
C GLU A 168 21.63 14.55 6.99
N VAL A 169 20.36 14.46 7.39
CA VAL A 169 19.43 15.59 7.38
C VAL A 169 18.59 15.64 8.65
N LYS A 170 18.26 16.87 9.07
CA LYS A 170 17.12 17.15 9.94
C LYS A 170 15.94 17.51 9.05
N LEU A 171 14.78 16.91 9.30
CA LEU A 171 13.54 17.18 8.58
C LEU A 171 12.46 17.60 9.56
N GLU A 172 11.92 18.80 9.38
CA GLU A 172 10.76 19.29 10.12
C GLU A 172 9.50 19.06 9.29
N VAL A 173 8.57 18.30 9.85
CA VAL A 173 7.40 17.77 9.16
C VAL A 173 6.14 18.26 9.86
N SER A 174 5.35 19.07 9.17
CA SER A 174 4.00 19.41 9.63
C SER A 174 3.04 18.20 9.51
N PRO A 175 1.91 18.21 10.23
CA PRO A 175 1.00 17.06 10.26
C PRO A 175 0.52 16.61 8.89
N LYS A 176 0.31 17.55 7.96
CA LYS A 176 -0.10 17.28 6.57
C LYS A 176 0.83 16.32 5.83
N TYR A 177 2.11 16.30 6.18
CA TYR A 177 3.12 15.40 5.59
C TYR A 177 3.52 14.26 6.54
N ALA A 178 2.83 14.13 7.68
CA ALA A 178 2.98 13.08 8.68
C ALA A 178 1.68 12.27 8.79
N TYR A 179 0.98 12.35 9.93
CA TYR A 179 -0.24 11.58 10.23
C TYR A 179 -1.54 12.40 10.10
N ASP A 180 -1.47 13.62 9.58
CA ASP A 180 -2.59 14.55 9.41
C ASP A 180 -3.44 14.68 10.68
N ASP A 181 -4.72 14.34 10.65
CA ASP A 181 -5.65 14.38 11.79
C ASP A 181 -5.80 13.03 12.51
N ILE A 182 -5.01 12.03 12.11
CA ILE A 182 -5.09 10.65 12.59
C ILE A 182 -4.10 10.44 13.74
N SER A 183 -4.58 9.91 14.86
CA SER A 183 -3.70 9.40 15.90
C SER A 183 -3.02 8.10 15.46
N TRP A 184 -1.73 7.98 15.76
CA TRP A 184 -0.91 6.84 15.36
C TRP A 184 -0.09 6.32 16.54
N LYS A 185 0.15 5.01 16.60
CA LYS A 185 0.99 4.42 17.65
C LYS A 185 2.27 3.86 17.04
N ILE A 186 3.40 4.34 17.54
CA ILE A 186 4.72 3.82 17.23
C ILE A 186 5.31 3.29 18.53
N ASN A 187 5.64 2.00 18.56
CA ASN A 187 6.02 1.31 19.80
C ASN A 187 4.94 1.52 20.88
N ASP A 188 5.32 1.99 22.07
CA ASP A 188 4.40 2.35 23.16
C ASP A 188 4.08 3.85 23.22
N THR A 189 4.42 4.60 22.17
CA THR A 189 4.18 6.04 22.10
C THR A 189 3.03 6.34 21.14
N GLU A 190 1.97 6.93 21.69
CA GLU A 190 0.90 7.53 20.89
C GLU A 190 1.35 8.92 20.38
N ILE A 191 1.10 9.12 19.10
CA ILE A 191 1.24 10.37 18.36
C ILE A 191 -0.18 10.85 18.10
N GLU A 192 -0.53 12.02 18.62
CA GLU A 192 -1.85 12.59 18.41
C GLU A 192 -1.99 13.12 16.97
N GLY A 193 -3.23 13.18 16.48
CA GLY A 193 -3.52 13.94 15.26
C GLY A 193 -3.04 15.39 15.37
N TYR A 194 -2.67 15.98 14.24
CA TYR A 194 -2.12 17.32 14.12
C TYR A 194 -0.76 17.53 14.81
N THR A 195 -0.02 16.45 15.07
CA THR A 195 1.33 16.53 15.67
C THR A 195 2.40 16.87 14.64
N HIS A 196 3.24 17.87 14.95
CA HIS A 196 4.46 18.17 14.21
C HIS A 196 5.58 17.20 14.63
N LEU A 197 6.31 16.68 13.65
CA LEU A 197 7.38 15.71 13.85
C LEU A 197 8.71 16.26 13.35
N THR A 198 9.77 15.91 14.05
CA THR A 198 11.15 16.16 13.62
C THR A 198 11.83 14.84 13.40
N TYR A 199 12.28 14.60 12.17
CA TYR A 199 13.05 13.43 11.80
C TYR A 199 14.51 13.78 11.64
N PHE A 200 15.36 12.81 11.94
CA PHE A 200 16.76 12.82 11.54
C PHE A 200 17.03 11.56 10.76
N ILE A 201 17.52 11.76 9.54
CA ILE A 201 17.58 10.71 8.53
C ILE A 201 18.99 10.67 7.98
N GLN A 202 19.57 9.49 7.88
CA GLN A 202 20.75 9.22 7.08
C GLN A 202 20.39 8.26 5.96
N LEU A 203 20.78 8.58 4.73
CA LEU A 203 20.67 7.66 3.61
C LEU A 203 21.93 6.80 3.53
N ILE A 204 21.81 5.52 3.88
CA ILE A 204 22.96 4.62 3.99
C ILE A 204 23.20 3.87 2.68
N GLU A 205 22.12 3.45 2.01
CA GLU A 205 22.23 2.57 0.84
C GLU A 205 21.06 2.82 -0.12
N ILE A 206 21.35 2.75 -1.42
CA ILE A 206 20.36 2.78 -2.51
C ILE A 206 20.60 1.55 -3.38
N ARG A 207 19.56 0.81 -3.71
CA ARG A 207 19.63 -0.31 -4.64
C ARG A 207 18.31 -0.54 -5.36
N ASP A 208 18.36 -1.25 -6.48
CA ASP A 208 17.15 -1.68 -7.17
C ASP A 208 16.41 -2.76 -6.36
N PHE A 209 15.09 -2.80 -6.54
CA PHE A 209 14.28 -3.81 -5.89
C PHE A 209 14.68 -5.23 -6.38
N PRO A 210 14.88 -6.21 -5.48
CA PRO A 210 15.36 -7.53 -5.86
C PRO A 210 14.37 -8.25 -6.79
N ASN A 211 14.92 -8.98 -7.77
CA ASN A 211 14.12 -9.87 -8.61
C ASN A 211 13.63 -11.10 -7.83
N HIS A 212 12.63 -11.79 -8.38
CA HIS A 212 12.17 -13.07 -7.86
C HIS A 212 13.21 -14.16 -8.13
N SER A 213 13.88 -14.59 -7.07
CA SER A 213 14.87 -15.67 -7.06
C SER A 213 14.71 -16.48 -5.77
N ASN A 214 15.20 -17.72 -5.74
CA ASN A 214 15.11 -18.54 -4.52
C ASN A 214 15.79 -17.86 -3.31
N GLU A 215 16.86 -17.10 -3.55
CA GLU A 215 17.61 -16.36 -2.53
C GLU A 215 16.82 -15.17 -1.98
N ASN A 216 16.07 -14.47 -2.84
CA ASN A 216 15.33 -13.26 -2.47
C ASN A 216 13.90 -13.54 -1.98
N ASN A 217 13.27 -14.63 -2.42
CA ASN A 217 11.85 -14.89 -2.22
C ASN A 217 11.44 -14.91 -0.73
N ASP A 218 12.29 -15.43 0.15
CA ASP A 218 12.00 -15.46 1.59
C ASP A 218 12.06 -14.07 2.22
N TRP A 219 12.99 -13.23 1.77
CA TRP A 219 13.06 -11.84 2.18
C TRP A 219 11.87 -11.02 1.64
N ILE A 220 11.53 -11.17 0.36
CA ILE A 220 10.36 -10.52 -0.25
C ILE A 220 9.08 -10.94 0.48
N TYR A 221 8.95 -12.21 0.84
CA TYR A 221 7.82 -12.70 1.63
C TYR A 221 7.72 -11.98 2.99
N LYS A 222 8.83 -11.89 3.75
CA LYS A 222 8.85 -11.17 5.02
C LYS A 222 8.46 -9.70 4.85
N MET A 223 9.03 -9.02 3.84
CA MET A 223 8.67 -7.64 3.50
C MET A 223 7.17 -7.49 3.21
N CYS A 224 6.58 -8.40 2.43
CA CYS A 224 5.14 -8.41 2.13
C CYS A 224 4.27 -8.69 3.36
N VAL A 225 4.74 -9.52 4.31
CA VAL A 225 4.05 -9.75 5.59
C VAL A 225 3.97 -8.44 6.37
N ASP A 226 5.07 -7.70 6.50
CA ASP A 226 5.09 -6.45 7.24
C ASP A 226 4.34 -5.33 6.52
N LYS A 227 4.40 -5.30 5.20
CA LYS A 227 3.55 -4.43 4.37
C LYS A 227 2.05 -4.69 4.63
N LYS A 228 1.64 -5.96 4.73
CA LYS A 228 0.25 -6.32 5.09
C LYS A 228 -0.09 -5.82 6.50
N LYS A 229 0.82 -5.95 7.47
CA LYS A 229 0.60 -5.43 8.84
C LYS A 229 0.45 -3.91 8.84
N LEU A 230 1.29 -3.18 8.12
CA LEU A 230 1.17 -1.73 7.94
C LEU A 230 -0.19 -1.36 7.32
N GLY A 231 -0.62 -2.11 6.30
CA GLY A 231 -1.94 -1.98 5.71
C GLY A 231 -3.08 -2.20 6.72
N ASN A 232 -2.93 -3.16 7.65
CA ASN A 232 -3.91 -3.36 8.72
C ASN A 232 -3.97 -2.16 9.67
N SER A 233 -2.82 -1.57 10.04
CA SER A 233 -2.75 -0.38 10.88
C SER A 233 -3.43 0.82 10.21
N HIS A 234 -3.21 1.03 8.91
CA HIS A 234 -3.93 2.04 8.13
C HIS A 234 -5.44 1.75 8.05
N PHE A 235 -5.83 0.47 7.92
CA PHE A 235 -7.23 0.10 7.91
C PHE A 235 -7.94 0.44 9.23
N GLN A 236 -7.30 0.13 10.37
CA GLN A 236 -7.85 0.41 11.70
C GLN A 236 -8.06 1.89 11.95
N THR A 237 -7.17 2.73 11.43
CA THR A 237 -7.28 4.19 11.47
C THR A 237 -8.21 4.76 10.40
N LYS A 238 -8.90 3.90 9.65
CA LYS A 238 -9.83 4.25 8.54
C LYS A 238 -9.15 4.98 7.37
N ASN A 239 -7.82 4.96 7.30
CA ASN A 239 -7.07 5.42 6.14
C ASN A 239 -7.05 4.32 5.07
N TYR A 240 -8.21 4.08 4.45
CA TYR A 240 -8.38 2.99 3.50
C TYR A 240 -7.50 3.15 2.24
N ASN A 241 -7.18 4.37 1.84
CA ASN A 241 -6.31 4.61 0.68
C ASN A 241 -4.87 4.14 0.93
N ALA A 242 -4.29 4.48 2.10
CA ALA A 242 -2.97 3.97 2.49
C ALA A 242 -2.99 2.45 2.69
N ALA A 243 -4.07 1.89 3.26
CA ALA A 243 -4.23 0.45 3.38
C ALA A 243 -4.27 -0.26 2.01
N ILE A 244 -5.02 0.28 1.05
CA ILE A 244 -5.08 -0.21 -0.34
C ILE A 244 -3.70 -0.20 -0.97
N LEU A 245 -2.94 0.89 -0.81
CA LEU A 245 -1.58 1.01 -1.33
C LEU A 245 -0.68 -0.12 -0.79
N CYS A 246 -0.71 -0.34 0.53
CA CYS A 246 0.05 -1.40 1.18
C CYS A 246 -0.30 -2.80 0.64
N TYR A 247 -1.59 -3.15 0.59
CA TYR A 247 -2.00 -4.48 0.10
C TYR A 247 -1.70 -4.66 -1.39
N THR A 248 -1.84 -3.61 -2.20
CA THR A 248 -1.54 -3.65 -3.63
C THR A 248 -0.05 -3.94 -3.83
N HIS A 249 0.83 -3.16 -3.19
CA HIS A 249 2.27 -3.37 -3.28
C HIS A 249 2.75 -4.71 -2.70
N CYS A 250 2.08 -5.21 -1.66
CA CYS A 250 2.28 -6.56 -1.15
C CYS A 250 1.99 -7.60 -2.25
N LEU A 251 0.84 -7.50 -2.92
CA LEU A 251 0.42 -8.44 -3.97
C LEU A 251 1.29 -8.38 -5.22
N ASP A 252 1.68 -7.18 -5.64
CA ASP A 252 2.50 -6.92 -6.83
C ASP A 252 3.91 -7.51 -6.68
N ARG A 253 4.48 -7.45 -5.47
CA ARG A 253 5.84 -7.93 -5.19
C ARG A 253 5.91 -9.39 -4.80
N LEU A 254 4.82 -9.97 -4.31
CA LEU A 254 4.82 -11.33 -3.81
C LEU A 254 5.10 -12.33 -4.95
N PRO A 255 6.06 -13.27 -4.81
CA PRO A 255 6.37 -14.22 -5.87
C PRO A 255 5.19 -15.13 -6.20
N SER A 256 5.07 -15.54 -7.46
CA SER A 256 4.07 -16.50 -7.92
C SER A 256 4.49 -17.92 -7.54
N SER A 257 4.03 -18.39 -6.37
CA SER A 257 4.25 -19.76 -5.90
C SER A 257 3.22 -20.12 -4.83
N ASP A 258 2.77 -21.39 -4.84
CA ASP A 258 1.89 -21.98 -3.83
C ASP A 258 2.38 -21.74 -2.38
N LYS A 259 3.71 -21.62 -2.18
CA LYS A 259 4.32 -21.29 -0.88
C LYS A 259 3.76 -20.00 -0.27
N PHE A 260 3.36 -19.05 -1.11
CA PHE A 260 2.95 -17.70 -0.70
C PHE A 260 1.45 -17.45 -0.83
N ASP A 261 0.68 -18.45 -1.27
CA ASP A 261 -0.75 -18.30 -1.56
C ASP A 261 -1.59 -17.93 -0.34
N THR A 262 -1.21 -18.41 0.85
CA THR A 262 -1.89 -18.02 2.09
C THR A 262 -1.83 -16.50 2.31
N LEU A 263 -0.63 -15.91 2.17
CA LEU A 263 -0.46 -14.46 2.30
C LEU A 263 -1.16 -13.71 1.16
N ARG A 264 -1.11 -14.25 -0.07
CA ARG A 264 -1.78 -13.67 -1.24
C ARG A 264 -3.28 -13.56 -1.02
N LYS A 265 -3.93 -14.65 -0.61
CA LYS A 265 -5.37 -14.68 -0.34
C LYS A 265 -5.75 -13.74 0.80
N ASP A 266 -4.97 -13.73 1.88
CA ASP A 266 -5.17 -12.81 2.99
C ASP A 266 -5.11 -11.34 2.54
N ALA A 267 -4.09 -10.96 1.76
CA ALA A 267 -3.95 -9.60 1.25
C ALA A 267 -5.04 -9.24 0.24
N GLN A 268 -5.47 -10.19 -0.62
CA GLN A 268 -6.59 -10.00 -1.54
C GLN A 268 -7.92 -9.78 -0.80
N ASN A 269 -8.19 -10.53 0.26
CA ASN A 269 -9.37 -10.32 1.09
C ASN A 269 -9.35 -8.94 1.75
N ASN A 270 -8.23 -8.55 2.36
CA ASN A 270 -8.09 -7.24 2.98
C ASN A 270 -8.23 -6.10 1.95
N LEU A 271 -7.63 -6.24 0.77
CA LEU A 271 -7.75 -5.28 -0.33
C LEU A 271 -9.19 -5.18 -0.83
N GLY A 272 -9.85 -6.32 -1.06
CA GLY A 272 -11.25 -6.39 -1.45
C GLY A 272 -12.15 -5.66 -0.45
N TYR A 273 -11.93 -5.88 0.85
CA TYR A 273 -12.66 -5.20 1.91
C TYR A 273 -12.41 -3.68 1.91
N CYS A 274 -11.16 -3.23 1.75
CA CYS A 274 -10.87 -1.80 1.62
C CYS A 274 -11.58 -1.18 0.42
N LYS A 275 -11.60 -1.88 -0.73
CA LYS A 275 -12.31 -1.45 -1.93
C LYS A 275 -13.81 -1.32 -1.70
N MET A 276 -14.42 -2.19 -0.88
CA MET A 276 -15.81 -2.03 -0.44
C MET A 276 -16.00 -0.76 0.40
N MET A 277 -15.07 -0.48 1.34
CA MET A 277 -15.14 0.69 2.22
C MET A 277 -15.10 2.02 1.44
N ILE A 278 -14.35 2.07 0.34
CA ILE A 278 -14.30 3.23 -0.56
C ILE A 278 -15.32 3.18 -1.70
N LYS A 279 -16.27 2.23 -1.67
CA LYS A 279 -17.35 2.04 -2.65
C LYS A 279 -16.90 1.70 -4.07
N GLU A 280 -15.69 1.17 -4.23
CA GLU A 280 -15.20 0.60 -5.48
C GLU A 280 -15.63 -0.87 -5.63
N TYR A 281 -16.94 -1.10 -5.74
CA TYR A 281 -17.52 -2.44 -5.67
C TYR A 281 -17.04 -3.38 -6.78
N ASN A 282 -16.80 -2.87 -7.99
CA ASN A 282 -16.29 -3.70 -9.10
C ASN A 282 -14.90 -4.27 -8.79
N ASN A 283 -14.02 -3.45 -8.21
CA ASN A 283 -12.68 -3.89 -7.80
C ASN A 283 -12.78 -4.85 -6.61
N ALA A 284 -13.67 -4.59 -5.65
CA ALA A 284 -13.90 -5.50 -4.53
C ALA A 284 -14.34 -6.89 -5.01
N ILE A 285 -15.33 -6.96 -5.91
CA ILE A 285 -15.81 -8.22 -6.49
C ILE A 285 -14.67 -8.98 -7.15
N LEU A 286 -13.80 -8.29 -7.90
CA LEU A 286 -12.66 -8.90 -8.57
C LEU A 286 -11.71 -9.61 -7.58
N TYR A 287 -11.29 -8.91 -6.52
CA TYR A 287 -10.36 -9.49 -5.53
C TYR A 287 -10.99 -10.61 -4.70
N LEU A 288 -12.22 -10.41 -4.21
CA LEU A 288 -12.91 -11.41 -3.39
C LEU A 288 -13.28 -12.67 -4.19
N THR A 289 -13.70 -12.50 -5.45
CA THR A 289 -13.97 -13.63 -6.35
C THR A 289 -12.71 -14.44 -6.63
N SER A 290 -11.55 -13.77 -6.76
CA SER A 290 -10.27 -14.47 -6.91
C SER A 290 -10.00 -15.40 -5.72
N VAL A 291 -10.27 -14.95 -4.49
CA VAL A 291 -10.06 -15.75 -3.29
C VAL A 291 -11.06 -16.90 -3.22
N ILE A 292 -12.36 -16.67 -3.44
CA ILE A 292 -13.39 -17.72 -3.42
C ILE A 292 -13.12 -18.79 -4.49
N ARG A 293 -12.60 -18.41 -5.66
CA ARG A 293 -12.22 -19.39 -6.69
C ARG A 293 -11.10 -20.32 -6.24
N ALA A 294 -10.14 -19.80 -5.48
CA ALA A 294 -9.01 -20.57 -4.96
C ALA A 294 -9.39 -21.35 -3.68
N GLU A 295 -10.26 -20.80 -2.84
CA GLU A 295 -10.71 -21.37 -1.57
C GLU A 295 -12.22 -21.13 -1.39
N PRO A 296 -13.08 -22.01 -1.95
CA PRO A 296 -14.53 -21.81 -1.95
C PRO A 296 -15.20 -21.73 -0.58
N ASN A 297 -14.52 -22.22 0.46
CA ASN A 297 -15.00 -22.22 1.85
C ASN A 297 -14.42 -21.05 2.68
N ASN A 298 -13.74 -20.09 2.06
CA ASN A 298 -13.23 -18.91 2.75
C ASN A 298 -14.42 -18.08 3.28
N LEU A 299 -14.46 -17.87 4.61
CA LEU A 299 -15.59 -17.22 5.29
C LEU A 299 -15.48 -15.68 5.35
N LYS A 300 -14.30 -15.12 5.07
CA LYS A 300 -14.04 -13.66 5.08
C LYS A 300 -14.40 -13.06 3.73
#